data_AF-A0A6D2KHL5-F1
#
_entry.id   AF-A0A6D2KHL5-F1
#
_cell.length_a   1.000
_cell.length_b   1.000
_cell.length_c   1.000
_cell.angle_alpha   90.00
_cell.angle_beta   90.00
_cell.angle_gamma   90.00
#
_symmetry.space_group_name_H-M   'P 1'
#
loop_
_entity.id
_entity.type
_entity.pdbx_description
1 polymer ?
#
loop_
_entity_poly.entity_id
_entity_poly.type
_entity_poly.pdbx_seq_one_letter_code
_entity_poly.pdbx_strand_id
1 'polypeptide(L)'
;MYAETSNHTLFECPQALQVWALSPIPTPAHRFPSDALFTNMVCLFWNLPNNDQMEMFPWYIWKARNEKMFSNEDSDPHELIRSAEVEATACRLAHVRQYARKGMNLVAWGWGSHIHK
;
A
#
# COMPACT_ATOMS: atom_id res chain seq x y z
N MET A 1 -10.10 19.61 18.51
CA MET A 1 -9.71 18.72 17.38
C MET A 1 -8.21 18.63 17.39
N TYR A 2 -7.64 17.43 17.43
CA TYR A 2 -6.20 17.25 17.30
C TYR A 2 -5.76 17.61 15.87
N ALA A 3 -4.54 18.11 15.72
CA ALA A 3 -3.99 18.37 14.40
C ALA A 3 -3.89 17.07 13.60
N GLU A 4 -4.31 17.09 12.33
CA GLU A 4 -4.07 15.97 11.42
C GLU A 4 -2.56 15.84 11.19
N THR A 5 -2.00 14.66 11.47
CA THR A 5 -0.60 14.35 11.21
C THR A 5 -0.49 13.28 10.14
N SER A 6 0.68 13.16 9.50
CA SER A 6 0.94 12.06 8.56
C SER A 6 0.75 10.69 9.21
N ASN A 7 1.06 10.55 10.50
CA ASN A 7 0.84 9.30 11.22
C ASN A 7 -0.65 9.01 11.39
N HIS A 8 -1.44 10.03 11.78
CA HIS A 8 -2.88 9.87 11.91
C HIS A 8 -3.54 9.53 10.57
N THR A 9 -3.23 10.28 9.51
CA THR A 9 -3.77 10.07 8.16
C THR A 9 -3.51 8.65 7.66
N LEU A 10 -2.28 8.16 7.84
CA LEU A 10 -1.87 6.89 7.25
C LEU A 10 -2.11 5.68 8.16
N PHE A 11 -2.17 5.83 9.48
CA PHE A 11 -2.08 4.70 10.41
C PHE A 11 -3.12 4.71 11.54
N GLU A 12 -3.48 5.87 12.09
CA GLU A 12 -4.27 5.91 13.34
C GLU A 12 -5.74 6.28 13.12
N CYS A 13 -6.08 6.93 12.01
CA CYS A 13 -7.47 7.30 11.76
C CYS A 13 -8.35 6.05 11.60
N PRO A 14 -9.65 6.09 11.98
CA PRO A 14 -10.51 4.91 11.96
C PRO A 14 -10.56 4.18 10.61
N GLN A 15 -10.56 4.92 9.51
CA GLN A 15 -10.55 4.35 8.16
C GLN A 15 -9.23 3.65 7.85
N ALA A 16 -8.09 4.26 8.19
CA ALA A 16 -6.77 3.65 8.00
C ALA A 16 -6.66 2.34 8.78
N LEU A 17 -7.09 2.33 10.05
CA LEU A 17 -7.12 1.13 10.89
C LEU A 17 -7.92 -0.01 10.25
N GLN A 18 -9.10 0.29 9.70
CA GLN A 18 -9.93 -0.70 9.02
C GLN A 18 -9.26 -1.25 7.76
N VAL A 19 -8.70 -0.37 6.92
CA VAL A 19 -8.00 -0.79 5.70
C VAL A 19 -6.80 -1.68 6.04
N TRP A 20 -5.99 -1.32 7.04
CA TRP A 20 -4.86 -2.15 7.45
C TRP A 20 -5.30 -3.50 8.02
N ALA A 21 -6.36 -3.54 8.84
CA ALA A 21 -6.87 -4.78 9.42
C ALA A 21 -7.43 -5.74 8.36
N LEU A 22 -7.98 -5.21 7.27
CA LEU A 22 -8.55 -5.99 6.16
C LEU A 22 -7.53 -6.28 5.05
N SER A 23 -6.40 -5.59 5.03
CA SER A 23 -5.36 -5.78 4.02
C SER A 23 -4.69 -7.17 4.15
N PRO A 24 -4.13 -7.72 3.07
CA PRO A 24 -3.36 -8.97 3.11
C PRO A 24 -1.98 -8.81 3.80
N ILE A 25 -1.74 -7.67 4.45
CA ILE A 25 -0.44 -7.27 4.98
C ILE A 25 -0.34 -7.70 6.45
N PRO A 26 0.68 -8.49 6.82
CA PRO A 26 0.85 -8.90 8.21
C PRO A 26 1.13 -7.69 9.12
N THR A 27 0.13 -7.26 9.88
CA THR A 27 0.25 -6.17 10.85
C THR A 27 0.21 -6.74 12.28
N PRO A 28 1.36 -6.76 13.01
CA PRO A 28 1.40 -7.31 14.36
C PRO A 28 0.62 -6.40 15.33
N ALA A 29 -0.48 -6.91 15.91
CA ALA A 29 -1.40 -6.16 16.77
C ALA A 29 -0.76 -5.46 18.00
N HIS A 30 0.44 -5.89 18.43
CA HIS A 30 1.18 -5.29 19.55
C HIS A 30 2.23 -4.25 19.12
N ARG A 31 2.43 -4.06 17.82
CA ARG A 31 3.44 -3.15 17.25
C ARG A 31 2.88 -2.20 16.19
N PHE A 32 1.64 -2.41 15.74
CA PHE A 32 1.04 -1.65 14.66
C PHE A 32 -0.46 -1.35 14.91
N PRO A 33 -0.91 -0.10 14.71
CA PRO A 33 -0.08 1.11 14.52
C PRO A 33 0.58 1.56 15.84
N SER A 34 1.65 2.34 15.71
CA SER A 34 2.33 3.07 16.80
C SER A 34 2.20 4.58 16.59
N ASP A 35 2.60 5.35 17.60
CA ASP A 35 2.66 6.82 17.55
C ASP A 35 3.83 7.36 16.68
N ALA A 36 4.74 6.49 16.27
CA ALA A 36 5.93 6.82 15.49
C ALA A 36 5.76 6.46 14.01
N LEU A 37 5.65 7.48 13.16
CA LEU A 37 5.51 7.34 11.70
C LEU A 37 6.54 6.37 11.09
N PHE A 38 7.81 6.54 11.44
CA PHE A 38 8.87 5.71 10.88
C PHE A 38 8.84 4.27 11.40
N THR A 39 8.40 4.04 12.64
CA THR A 39 8.21 2.68 13.17
C THR A 39 7.11 1.95 12.40
N ASN A 40 6.01 2.63 12.10
CA ASN A 40 4.94 2.09 11.27
C ASN A 40 5.43 1.77 9.86
N MET A 41 6.18 2.68 9.24
CA MET A 41 6.77 2.45 7.92
C MET A 41 7.73 1.26 7.91
N VAL A 42 8.61 1.14 8.90
CA VAL A 42 9.52 -0.02 9.01
C VAL A 42 8.74 -1.32 9.20
N CYS A 43 7.69 -1.31 10.04
CA CYS A 43 6.82 -2.47 10.21
C CYS A 43 6.18 -2.92 8.90
N LEU A 44 5.76 -1.94 8.08
CA LEU A 44 5.28 -2.18 6.74
C LEU A 44 6.40 -2.71 5.85
N PHE A 45 7.49 -2.01 5.59
CA PHE A 45 8.46 -2.42 4.56
C PHE A 45 9.32 -3.65 4.90
N TRP A 46 9.54 -3.94 6.18
CA TRP A 46 10.48 -5.00 6.59
C TRP A 46 9.83 -6.38 6.74
N ASN A 47 8.53 -6.45 7.03
CA ASN A 47 7.84 -7.71 7.35
C ASN A 47 7.08 -8.31 6.17
N LEU A 48 7.27 -7.79 4.96
CA LEU A 48 6.47 -8.21 3.82
C LEU A 48 7.16 -9.34 3.10
N PRO A 49 6.41 -10.37 2.66
CA PRO A 49 6.84 -11.09 1.48
C PRO A 49 7.03 -10.09 0.32
N ASN A 50 7.86 -10.40 -0.68
CA ASN A 50 8.03 -9.59 -1.91
C ASN A 50 6.68 -9.40 -2.62
N ASN A 51 5.89 -8.45 -2.13
CA ASN A 51 4.51 -8.26 -2.48
C ASN A 51 4.32 -6.79 -2.84
N ASP A 52 4.58 -6.49 -4.11
CA ASP A 52 4.49 -5.14 -4.66
C ASP A 52 3.05 -4.58 -4.63
N GLN A 53 2.08 -5.33 -4.08
CA GLN A 53 0.73 -4.83 -3.81
C GLN A 53 0.73 -3.74 -2.73
N MET A 54 1.74 -3.69 -1.86
CA MET A 54 1.81 -2.72 -0.77
C MET A 54 2.08 -1.28 -1.16
N GLU A 55 2.73 -1.06 -2.31
CA GLU A 55 3.14 0.29 -2.73
C GLU A 55 1.93 1.22 -2.88
N MET A 56 0.74 0.66 -3.18
CA MET A 56 -0.47 1.43 -3.43
C MET A 56 -1.32 1.68 -2.17
N PHE A 57 -1.18 0.90 -1.10
CA PHE A 57 -2.04 1.02 0.09
C PHE A 57 -1.91 2.39 0.78
N PRO A 58 -0.70 2.90 1.10
CA PRO A 58 -0.56 4.23 1.71
C PRO A 58 -1.17 5.35 0.86
N TRP A 59 -1.07 5.25 -0.47
CA TRP A 59 -1.65 6.23 -1.39
C TRP A 59 -3.19 6.25 -1.34
N TYR A 60 -3.81 5.07 -1.33
CA TYR A 60 -5.26 4.94 -1.28
C TYR A 60 -5.84 5.34 0.07
N ILE A 61 -5.15 5.02 1.18
CA ILE A 61 -5.54 5.49 2.51
C ILE A 61 -5.47 7.02 2.59
N TRP A 62 -4.38 7.62 2.10
CA TRP A 62 -4.23 9.08 2.06
C TRP A 62 -5.31 9.76 1.20
N LYS A 63 -5.62 9.20 0.03
CA LYS A 63 -6.65 9.72 -0.87
C LYS A 63 -8.03 9.69 -0.22
N ALA A 64 -8.42 8.55 0.34
CA ALA A 64 -9.70 8.39 1.02
C ALA A 64 -9.86 9.35 2.20
N ARG A 65 -8.78 9.53 2.98
CA ARG A 65 -8.78 10.49 4.08
C ARG A 65 -8.96 11.93 3.59
N ASN A 66 -8.32 12.31 2.48
CA ASN A 66 -8.49 13.63 1.90
C ASN A 66 -9.89 13.85 1.34
N GLU A 67 -10.47 12.88 0.64
CA GLU A 67 -11.86 12.93 0.17
C GLU A 67 -12.82 13.12 1.35
N LYS A 68 -12.60 12.42 2.46
CA LYS A 68 -13.35 12.65 3.69
C LYS A 68 -13.16 14.05 4.28
N MET A 69 -11.93 14.56 4.32
CA MET A 69 -11.62 15.86 4.93
C MET A 69 -12.13 17.04 4.10
N PHE A 70 -12.04 16.97 2.78
CA PHE A 70 -12.35 18.09 1.89
C PHE A 70 -13.76 18.01 1.28
N SER A 71 -14.30 16.80 1.11
CA SER A 71 -15.60 16.56 0.46
C SER A 71 -16.63 15.89 1.39
N ASN A 72 -16.25 15.53 2.62
CA ASN A 72 -17.08 14.77 3.56
C ASN A 72 -17.58 13.42 3.02
N GLU A 73 -16.85 12.84 2.07
CA GLU A 73 -17.17 11.56 1.45
C GLU A 73 -16.52 10.41 2.22
N ASP A 74 -17.32 9.42 2.61
CA ASP A 74 -16.83 8.19 3.22
C ASP A 74 -16.56 7.16 2.14
N SER A 75 -15.39 6.54 2.17
CA SER A 75 -15.05 5.43 1.27
C SER A 75 -15.19 4.10 2.00
N ASP A 76 -15.77 3.11 1.34
CA ASP A 76 -15.84 1.74 1.86
C ASP A 76 -14.43 1.10 1.91
N PRO A 77 -13.99 0.58 3.07
CA PRO A 77 -12.66 -0.02 3.20
C PRO A 77 -12.39 -1.18 2.23
N HIS A 78 -13.40 -2.00 1.89
CA HIS A 78 -13.21 -3.10 0.95
C HIS A 78 -13.03 -2.59 -0.49
N GLU A 79 -13.73 -1.53 -0.88
CA GLU A 79 -13.53 -0.88 -2.17
C GLU A 79 -12.15 -0.22 -2.28
N LEU A 80 -11.66 0.40 -1.21
CA LEU A 80 -10.30 0.95 -1.16
C LEU A 80 -9.23 -0.12 -1.35
N ILE A 81 -9.36 -1.26 -0.66
CA ILE A 81 -8.43 -2.39 -0.78
C ILE A 81 -8.42 -2.92 -2.20
N ARG A 82 -9.60 -3.18 -2.76
CA ARG A 82 -9.73 -3.64 -4.14
C ARG A 82 -9.11 -2.67 -5.14
N SER A 83 -9.32 -1.38 -4.94
CA SER A 83 -8.74 -0.34 -5.80
C SER A 83 -7.22 -0.31 -5.71
N ALA A 84 -6.67 -0.43 -4.50
CA ALA A 84 -5.23 -0.52 -4.29
C ALA A 84 -4.62 -1.75 -4.98
N GLU A 85 -5.25 -2.92 -4.88
CA GLU A 85 -4.80 -4.15 -5.53
C GLU A 85 -4.85 -4.09 -7.06
N VAL A 86 -5.95 -3.56 -7.62
CA VAL A 86 -6.14 -3.37 -9.06
C VAL A 86 -5.09 -2.43 -9.62
N GLU A 87 -4.87 -1.28 -8.98
CA GLU A 87 -3.87 -0.32 -9.45
C GLU A 87 -2.45 -0.81 -9.25
N ALA A 88 -2.14 -1.51 -8.16
CA ALA A 88 -0.81 -2.10 -7.97
C ALA A 88 -0.49 -3.10 -9.10
N THR A 89 -1.48 -3.88 -9.51
CA THR A 89 -1.38 -4.80 -10.64
C THR A 89 -1.20 -4.04 -11.96
N ALA A 90 -2.01 -3.01 -12.21
CA ALA A 90 -1.95 -2.19 -13.41
C ALA A 90 -0.60 -1.47 -13.55
N CYS A 91 -0.10 -0.87 -12.46
CA CYS A 91 1.18 -0.16 -12.40
C CYS A 91 2.34 -1.11 -12.72
N ARG A 92 2.35 -2.31 -12.11
CA ARG A 92 3.36 -3.34 -12.39
C ARG A 92 3.36 -3.78 -13.84
N LEU A 93 2.18 -4.05 -14.42
CA LEU A 93 2.06 -4.42 -15.82
C LEU A 93 2.52 -3.29 -16.76
N ALA A 94 2.22 -2.03 -16.41
CA ALA A 94 2.68 -0.86 -17.16
C ALA A 94 4.21 -0.73 -17.11
N HIS A 95 4.84 -0.95 -15.96
CA HIS A 95 6.29 -1.00 -15.82
C HIS A 95 6.90 -2.09 -16.70
N VAL A 96 6.42 -3.34 -16.61
CA VAL A 96 6.90 -4.45 -17.45
C VAL A 96 6.79 -4.12 -18.95
N ARG A 97 5.66 -3.57 -19.38
CA ARG A 97 5.46 -3.10 -20.77
C ARG A 97 6.46 -2.01 -21.17
N GLN A 98 6.82 -1.11 -20.25
CA GLN A 98 7.81 -0.06 -20.51
C GLN A 98 9.22 -0.63 -20.65
N TYR A 99 9.62 -1.59 -19.80
CA TYR A 99 10.91 -2.28 -19.92
C TYR A 99 11.01 -3.06 -21.24
N ALA A 100 9.95 -3.78 -21.62
CA ALA A 100 9.89 -4.48 -22.89
C ALA A 100 10.01 -3.52 -24.09
N ARG A 101 9.31 -2.37 -24.06
CA ARG A 101 9.43 -1.32 -25.10
C ARG A 101 10.85 -0.75 -25.22
N LYS A 102 11.61 -0.71 -24.13
CA LYS A 102 13.01 -0.24 -24.12
C LYS A 102 14.00 -1.31 -24.60
N GLY A 103 13.54 -2.48 -25.07
CA GLY A 103 14.41 -3.56 -25.51
C GLY A 103 15.23 -4.20 -24.39
N MET A 104 14.84 -3.98 -23.13
CA MET A 104 15.52 -4.55 -21.96
C MET A 104 15.03 -5.97 -21.72
N ASN A 105 15.93 -6.96 -21.74
CA ASN A 105 15.59 -8.36 -21.59
C ASN A 105 15.46 -8.73 -20.09
N LEU A 106 14.30 -9.22 -19.65
CA LEU A 106 14.03 -9.55 -18.23
C LEU A 106 14.96 -10.64 -17.66
N VAL A 107 15.51 -11.50 -18.53
CA VAL A 107 16.52 -12.51 -18.17
C VAL A 107 17.90 -11.92 -17.87
N ALA A 108 18.21 -10.69 -18.30
CA ALA A 108 19.54 -10.10 -18.12
C ALA A 108 19.83 -9.63 -16.68
N TRP A 109 18.81 -9.54 -15.81
CA TRP A 109 18.94 -9.03 -14.44
C TRP A 109 18.45 -10.01 -13.36
N GLY A 110 18.34 -11.32 -13.67
CA GLY A 110 18.11 -12.35 -12.65
C GLY A 110 16.66 -12.58 -12.21
N TRP A 111 15.66 -11.99 -12.88
CA TRP A 111 14.22 -12.17 -12.57
C TRP A 111 13.59 -13.39 -13.26
N GLY A 112 14.37 -14.21 -13.97
CA GLY A 112 13.89 -15.39 -14.69
C GLY A 112 13.76 -16.68 -13.87
N SER A 113 14.23 -16.69 -12.61
CA SER A 113 14.37 -17.93 -11.83
C SER A 113 13.19 -18.24 -10.89
N HIS A 114 12.15 -17.39 -10.86
CA HIS A 114 11.03 -17.53 -9.90
C HIS A 114 9.68 -17.91 -10.53
N ILE A 115 9.65 -18.36 -11.78
CA ILE A 115 8.41 -18.87 -12.42
C ILE A 115 8.33 -20.42 -12.38
N HIS A 116 9.37 -21.11 -11.89
CA HIS A 116 9.29 -22.54 -11.60
C HIS A 116 9.98 -22.87 -10.28
N LYS A 117 9.18 -22.91 -9.20
CA LYS A 117 9.17 -23.94 -8.16
C LYS A 117 8.03 -23.67 -7.19
#